data_AF-A0A416SK99-F1
#
_entry.id   AF-A0A416SK99-F1
#
_cell.length_a   1.000
_cell.length_b   1.000
_cell.length_c   1.000
_cell.angle_alpha   90.00
_cell.angle_beta   90.00
_cell.angle_gamma   90.00
#
_symmetry.space_group_name_H-M   'P 1'
#
loop_
_entity.id
_entity.type
_entity.pdbx_description
1 polymer ?
#
loop_
_entity_poly.entity_id
_entity_poly.type
_entity_poly.pdbx_seq_one_letter_code
_entity_poly.pdbx_strand_id
1 'polypeptide(L)'
;GCKGSAADTKNFTLLLQEIRNSLDSYGKTDGKHYELSVAMSASPKMMSAIEYDKVLNIVDFANMMTYDLNGAWGGFTAHQTALYTNPAYDEGDASLSVDSCIKYLENKYGDDIDYSKIVVGVAPYTRGWKEVKKDTGRDPKNPGLYADATGENGVTYAYGDIDSLINQYQLKKYWDDVAKANYFYSESTGMFFTCDTEESVAEKGKYVREKHLGGLISWMASLDSTNSITKTMKESLYGSEALPKQNIIIPGNDGVETTVTASGDTYTITVKNTNPKITMPGGAKDISVMPWAEYFGKTLSYPSIAIETQNGETLSGDWSAGGTITSEDGKTVVTPPEWSSKTLEPGASLTFTLKSGKGTASTGNIKGIVLRQRAVSGGEILSTNLVYGNGVSEGTTVQNTTKEQDVTTTKKQETTKASETTTKKPETTKAPETTT
;
A
#
# COMPACT_ATOMS: atom_id res chain seq x y z
N GLY A 1 -17.26 -11.08 -19.14
CA GLY A 1 -17.57 -11.36 -17.73
C GLY A 1 -18.83 -12.17 -17.63
N CYS A 2 -19.05 -12.85 -16.49
CA CYS A 2 -20.33 -13.48 -16.20
C CYS A 2 -21.43 -12.40 -16.13
N LYS A 3 -22.62 -12.66 -16.71
CA LYS A 3 -23.74 -11.74 -16.61
C LYS A 3 -24.28 -11.78 -15.17
N GLY A 4 -24.45 -10.61 -14.56
CA GLY A 4 -25.06 -10.52 -13.24
C GLY A 4 -26.56 -10.80 -13.26
N SER A 5 -27.09 -11.25 -12.12
CA SER A 5 -28.50 -11.57 -11.91
C SER A 5 -29.04 -10.92 -10.63
N ALA A 6 -30.37 -10.82 -10.48
CA ALA A 6 -30.97 -10.32 -9.24
C ALA A 6 -30.68 -11.21 -8.01
N ALA A 7 -30.30 -12.48 -8.23
CA ALA A 7 -29.89 -13.37 -7.16
C ALA A 7 -28.52 -12.98 -6.57
N ASP A 8 -27.70 -12.24 -7.32
CA ASP A 8 -26.33 -11.91 -6.93
C ASP A 8 -26.28 -11.07 -5.65
N THR A 9 -27.25 -10.20 -5.42
CA THR A 9 -27.38 -9.43 -4.16
C THR A 9 -27.36 -10.34 -2.94
N LYS A 10 -28.23 -11.35 -2.92
CA LYS A 10 -28.34 -12.28 -1.78
C LYS A 10 -27.17 -13.27 -1.78
N ASN A 11 -26.75 -13.74 -2.95
CA ASN A 11 -25.64 -14.69 -3.07
C ASN A 11 -24.32 -14.08 -2.59
N PHE A 12 -24.10 -12.79 -2.82
CA PHE A 12 -22.94 -12.07 -2.33
C PHE A 12 -22.90 -12.04 -0.80
N THR A 13 -24.02 -11.70 -0.15
CA THR A 13 -24.14 -11.75 1.32
C THR A 13 -23.90 -13.16 1.86
N LEU A 14 -24.51 -14.19 1.24
CA LEU A 14 -24.33 -15.58 1.64
C LEU A 14 -22.88 -16.07 1.47
N LEU A 15 -22.22 -15.66 0.38
CA LEU A 15 -20.82 -15.98 0.14
C LEU A 15 -19.92 -15.39 1.23
N LEU A 16 -20.10 -14.11 1.57
CA LEU A 16 -19.34 -13.47 2.64
C LEU A 16 -19.59 -14.16 3.99
N GLN A 17 -20.83 -14.53 4.28
CA GLN A 17 -21.17 -15.25 5.51
C GLN A 17 -20.46 -16.60 5.59
N GLU A 18 -20.41 -17.36 4.49
CA GLU A 18 -19.75 -18.66 4.46
C GLU A 18 -18.23 -18.55 4.61
N ILE A 19 -17.63 -17.51 4.02
CA ILE A 19 -16.22 -17.20 4.22
C ILE A 19 -15.96 -16.83 5.69
N ARG A 20 -16.77 -15.96 6.29
CA ARG A 20 -16.67 -15.60 7.72
C ARG A 20 -16.78 -16.82 8.63
N ASN A 21 -17.76 -17.69 8.39
CA ASN A 21 -17.95 -18.95 9.14
C ASN A 21 -16.68 -19.82 9.07
N SER A 22 -16.10 -19.95 7.88
CA SER A 22 -14.87 -20.73 7.67
C SER A 22 -13.69 -20.11 8.41
N LEU A 23 -13.48 -18.79 8.27
CA LEU A 23 -12.44 -18.04 8.96
C LEU A 23 -12.58 -18.12 10.49
N ASP A 24 -13.80 -18.05 11.03
CA ASP A 24 -14.06 -18.22 12.47
C ASP A 24 -13.75 -19.65 12.95
N SER A 25 -14.03 -20.65 12.13
CA SER A 25 -13.68 -22.04 12.44
C SER A 25 -12.16 -22.23 12.52
N TYR A 26 -11.40 -21.64 11.60
CA TYR A 26 -9.93 -21.65 11.66
C TYR A 26 -9.43 -20.86 12.88
N GLY A 27 -9.98 -19.67 13.10
CA GLY A 27 -9.61 -18.81 14.22
C GLY A 27 -9.83 -19.45 15.59
N LYS A 28 -10.88 -20.26 15.76
CA LYS A 28 -11.10 -21.07 16.97
C LYS A 28 -10.03 -22.14 17.18
N THR A 29 -9.42 -22.63 16.10
CA THR A 29 -8.41 -23.70 16.15
C THR A 29 -7.05 -23.17 16.58
N ASP A 30 -6.65 -22.00 16.10
CA ASP A 30 -5.33 -21.42 16.38
C ASP A 30 -5.35 -20.14 17.24
N GLY A 31 -6.53 -19.75 17.73
CA GLY A 31 -6.72 -18.61 18.65
C GLY A 31 -6.59 -17.25 17.97
N LYS A 32 -6.78 -17.16 16.65
CA LYS A 32 -6.64 -15.91 15.88
C LYS A 32 -7.98 -15.38 15.37
N HIS A 33 -8.04 -14.07 15.14
CA HIS A 33 -9.07 -13.46 14.30
C HIS A 33 -8.50 -13.27 12.89
N TYR A 34 -9.16 -13.86 11.89
CA TYR A 34 -8.84 -13.62 10.50
C TYR A 34 -9.73 -12.51 9.96
N GLU A 35 -9.12 -11.44 9.45
CA GLU A 35 -9.86 -10.34 8.83
C GLU A 35 -10.52 -10.78 7.53
N LEU A 36 -11.77 -10.36 7.33
CA LEU A 36 -12.50 -10.44 6.08
C LEU A 36 -12.88 -9.02 5.65
N SER A 37 -12.40 -8.59 4.50
CA SER A 37 -12.79 -7.31 3.91
C SER A 37 -13.29 -7.48 2.49
N VAL A 38 -13.92 -6.43 1.96
CA VAL A 38 -14.42 -6.44 0.59
C VAL A 38 -14.27 -5.09 -0.08
N ALA A 39 -13.94 -5.07 -1.37
CA ALA A 39 -13.98 -3.87 -2.20
C ALA A 39 -15.37 -3.70 -2.82
N MET A 40 -16.03 -2.56 -2.58
CA MET A 40 -17.38 -2.27 -3.04
C MET A 40 -17.39 -1.13 -4.04
N SER A 41 -18.24 -1.25 -5.06
CA SER A 41 -18.39 -0.20 -6.07
C SER A 41 -19.05 1.06 -5.49
N ALA A 42 -18.61 2.22 -5.95
CA ALA A 42 -19.22 3.52 -5.70
C ALA A 42 -20.25 3.93 -6.78
N SER A 43 -20.59 3.04 -7.72
CA SER A 43 -21.66 3.28 -8.70
C SER A 43 -23.03 3.12 -8.04
N PRO A 44 -23.99 4.07 -8.21
CA PRO A 44 -25.31 3.99 -7.60
C PRO A 44 -26.05 2.68 -7.89
N LYS A 45 -25.93 2.19 -9.13
CA LYS A 45 -26.54 0.91 -9.54
C LYS A 45 -25.98 -0.25 -8.70
N MET A 46 -24.67 -0.31 -8.55
CA MET A 46 -24.03 -1.40 -7.80
C MET A 46 -24.25 -1.26 -6.30
N MET A 47 -24.15 -0.05 -5.76
CA MET A 47 -24.49 0.22 -4.35
C MET A 47 -25.93 -0.21 -4.04
N SER A 48 -26.89 0.06 -4.93
CA SER A 48 -28.27 -0.35 -4.71
C SER A 48 -28.48 -1.87 -4.62
N ALA A 49 -27.55 -2.66 -5.15
CA ALA A 49 -27.59 -4.11 -5.20
C ALA A 49 -26.87 -4.79 -4.03
N ILE A 50 -26.37 -4.05 -3.04
CA ILE A 50 -25.69 -4.59 -1.84
C ILE A 50 -26.57 -4.42 -0.60
N GLU A 51 -26.66 -5.47 0.22
CA GLU A 51 -27.33 -5.48 1.54
C GLU A 51 -26.35 -4.99 2.63
N TYR A 52 -26.06 -3.68 2.68
CA TYR A 52 -25.01 -3.12 3.56
C TYR A 52 -25.26 -3.41 5.04
N ASP A 53 -26.52 -3.38 5.48
CA ASP A 53 -26.98 -3.77 6.83
C ASP A 53 -26.57 -5.18 7.22
N LYS A 54 -26.45 -6.09 6.25
CA LYS A 54 -25.98 -7.47 6.49
C LYS A 54 -24.48 -7.59 6.27
N VAL A 55 -23.98 -7.05 5.17
CA VAL A 55 -22.58 -7.18 4.75
C VAL A 55 -21.64 -6.59 5.80
N LEU A 56 -21.94 -5.40 6.34
CA LEU A 56 -21.10 -4.76 7.35
C LEU A 56 -21.12 -5.47 8.72
N ASN A 57 -22.10 -6.34 8.97
CA ASN A 57 -22.10 -7.23 10.13
C ASN A 57 -21.23 -8.49 9.93
N ILE A 58 -20.83 -8.79 8.69
CA ILE A 58 -20.03 -9.97 8.33
C ILE A 58 -18.55 -9.62 8.17
N VAL A 59 -18.26 -8.49 7.52
CA VAL A 59 -16.89 -8.05 7.23
C VAL A 59 -16.32 -7.18 8.35
N ASP A 60 -15.00 -7.16 8.46
CA ASP A 60 -14.26 -6.28 9.35
C ASP A 60 -14.28 -4.84 8.83
N PHE A 61 -14.08 -4.67 7.52
CA PHE A 61 -14.20 -3.39 6.85
C PHE A 61 -14.50 -3.56 5.36
N ALA A 62 -15.00 -2.49 4.74
CA ALA A 62 -15.40 -2.47 3.36
C ALA A 62 -14.78 -1.26 2.65
N ASN A 63 -13.94 -1.56 1.67
CA ASN A 63 -13.20 -0.61 0.86
C ASN A 63 -14.10 -0.06 -0.24
N MET A 64 -14.65 1.13 -0.07
CA MET A 64 -15.47 1.76 -1.09
C MET A 64 -14.55 2.34 -2.17
N MET A 65 -14.69 1.84 -3.40
CA MET A 65 -13.91 2.27 -4.56
C MET A 65 -14.41 3.63 -5.06
N THR A 66 -14.25 4.67 -4.25
CA THR A 66 -14.64 6.07 -4.53
C THR A 66 -13.67 6.77 -5.48
N TYR A 67 -13.32 6.06 -6.54
CA TYR A 67 -12.51 6.46 -7.67
C TYR A 67 -13.11 5.80 -8.91
N ASP A 68 -12.61 6.12 -10.11
CA ASP A 68 -13.27 5.73 -11.36
C ASP A 68 -14.72 6.21 -11.46
N LEU A 69 -15.05 7.29 -10.75
CA LEU A 69 -16.39 7.90 -10.77
C LEU A 69 -16.67 8.57 -12.11
N ASN A 70 -15.63 9.06 -12.76
CA ASN A 70 -15.68 9.68 -14.08
C ASN A 70 -14.47 9.23 -14.92
N GLY A 71 -14.66 9.18 -16.23
CA GLY A 71 -13.62 8.85 -17.18
C GLY A 71 -14.07 9.08 -18.61
N ALA A 72 -13.21 8.80 -19.59
CA ALA A 72 -13.46 9.08 -21.00
C ALA A 72 -14.75 8.45 -21.56
N TRP A 73 -15.30 7.41 -20.91
CA TRP A 73 -16.58 6.81 -21.26
C TRP A 73 -17.77 7.77 -21.16
N GLY A 74 -17.68 8.84 -20.34
CA GLY A 74 -18.75 9.82 -20.17
C GLY A 74 -18.84 10.86 -21.29
N GLY A 75 -17.81 10.98 -22.14
CA GLY A 75 -17.76 11.98 -23.23
C GLY A 75 -17.50 13.43 -22.79
N PHE A 76 -17.34 13.67 -21.49
CA PHE A 76 -16.96 14.96 -20.91
C PHE A 76 -15.89 14.79 -19.83
N THR A 77 -15.09 15.84 -19.58
CA THR A 77 -14.08 15.87 -18.51
C THR A 77 -14.75 16.03 -17.15
N ALA A 78 -14.29 15.29 -16.14
CA ALA A 78 -14.77 15.44 -14.78
C ALA A 78 -13.76 14.86 -13.80
N HIS A 79 -13.96 15.09 -12.50
CA HIS A 79 -13.11 14.51 -11.46
C HIS A 79 -13.42 13.04 -11.26
N GLN A 80 -12.41 12.18 -11.33
CA GLN A 80 -12.63 10.74 -11.21
C GLN A 80 -12.75 10.26 -9.76
N THR A 81 -12.37 11.09 -8.79
CA THR A 81 -12.17 10.71 -7.37
C THR A 81 -12.47 11.88 -6.42
N ALA A 82 -13.35 12.80 -6.83
CA ALA A 82 -13.68 14.00 -6.06
C ALA A 82 -14.28 13.69 -4.68
N LEU A 83 -13.97 14.53 -3.69
CA LEU A 83 -14.55 14.43 -2.35
C LEU A 83 -16.01 14.88 -2.35
N TYR A 84 -16.32 16.01 -2.99
CA TYR A 84 -17.66 16.56 -3.09
C TYR A 84 -18.08 16.76 -4.55
N THR A 85 -19.40 16.79 -4.76
CA THR A 85 -20.00 17.11 -6.06
C THR A 85 -19.92 18.63 -6.31
N ASN A 86 -19.40 19.04 -7.46
CA ASN A 86 -19.40 20.45 -7.86
C ASN A 86 -20.73 20.78 -8.58
N PRO A 87 -21.52 21.73 -8.07
CA PRO A 87 -22.84 22.06 -8.62
C PRO A 87 -22.79 22.80 -9.97
N ALA A 88 -21.60 23.12 -10.49
CA ALA A 88 -21.46 23.61 -11.87
C ALA A 88 -21.92 22.57 -12.90
N TYR A 89 -21.77 21.27 -12.58
CA TYR A 89 -22.34 20.19 -13.37
C TYR A 89 -22.55 18.92 -12.52
N ASP A 90 -23.80 18.60 -12.22
CA ASP A 90 -24.22 17.51 -11.33
C ASP A 90 -25.19 16.52 -12.01
N GLU A 91 -25.08 16.37 -13.33
CA GLU A 91 -25.87 15.39 -14.09
C GLU A 91 -25.11 14.06 -14.24
N GLY A 92 -25.82 12.95 -14.11
CA GLY A 92 -25.25 11.61 -14.33
C GLY A 92 -24.01 11.34 -13.49
N ASP A 93 -22.96 10.81 -14.11
CA ASP A 93 -21.70 10.46 -13.44
C ASP A 93 -20.95 11.70 -12.88
N ALA A 94 -21.21 12.90 -13.41
CA ALA A 94 -20.60 14.13 -12.90
C ALA A 94 -21.03 14.45 -11.45
N SER A 95 -22.21 13.94 -11.05
CA SER A 95 -22.73 14.05 -9.70
C SER A 95 -22.00 13.18 -8.68
N LEU A 96 -21.24 12.18 -9.14
CA LEU A 96 -20.63 11.17 -8.28
C LEU A 96 -19.38 11.73 -7.58
N SER A 97 -19.36 11.57 -6.27
CA SER A 97 -18.29 11.94 -5.36
C SER A 97 -18.23 10.99 -4.17
N VAL A 98 -17.15 11.03 -3.40
CA VAL A 98 -17.06 10.32 -2.10
C VAL A 98 -18.29 10.64 -1.24
N ASP A 99 -18.60 11.93 -1.08
CA ASP A 99 -19.70 12.39 -0.23
C ASP A 99 -21.07 11.95 -0.75
N SER A 100 -21.29 11.92 -2.07
CA SER A 100 -22.54 11.40 -2.63
C SER A 100 -22.77 9.92 -2.27
N CYS A 101 -21.70 9.12 -2.19
CA CYS A 101 -21.77 7.72 -1.83
C CYS A 101 -22.10 7.55 -0.33
N ILE A 102 -21.46 8.35 0.52
CA ILE A 102 -21.74 8.34 1.97
C ILE A 102 -23.18 8.81 2.24
N LYS A 103 -23.62 9.90 1.60
CA LYS A 103 -25.01 10.38 1.70
C LYS A 103 -26.02 9.36 1.21
N TYR A 104 -25.72 8.59 0.16
CA TYR A 104 -26.59 7.50 -0.27
C TYR A 104 -26.81 6.49 0.87
N LEU A 105 -25.73 6.10 1.55
CA LEU A 105 -25.80 5.15 2.67
C LEU A 105 -26.53 5.76 3.87
N GLU A 106 -26.21 7.01 4.24
CA GLU A 106 -26.91 7.77 5.30
C GLU A 106 -28.41 7.84 5.03
N ASN A 107 -28.82 8.19 3.82
CA ASN A 107 -30.24 8.31 3.46
C ASN A 107 -30.97 6.97 3.42
N LYS A 108 -30.28 5.88 3.07
CA LYS A 108 -30.90 4.56 2.89
C LYS A 108 -30.95 3.74 4.18
N TYR A 109 -29.88 3.79 4.98
CA TYR A 109 -29.68 2.92 6.13
C TYR A 109 -29.69 3.69 7.46
N GLY A 110 -29.54 5.02 7.46
CA GLY A 110 -29.45 5.79 8.71
C GLY A 110 -28.39 5.20 9.64
N ASP A 111 -28.78 4.94 10.88
CA ASP A 111 -27.94 4.36 11.93
C ASP A 111 -27.90 2.81 11.92
N ASP A 112 -28.54 2.14 10.96
CA ASP A 112 -28.60 0.67 10.90
C ASP A 112 -27.29 0.02 10.40
N ILE A 113 -26.29 0.82 10.02
CA ILE A 113 -24.97 0.36 9.60
C ILE A 113 -23.84 1.04 10.37
N ASP A 114 -22.73 0.31 10.51
CA ASP A 114 -21.52 0.82 11.14
C ASP A 114 -20.61 1.53 10.11
N TYR A 115 -20.67 2.85 10.07
CA TYR A 115 -19.85 3.68 9.17
C TYR A 115 -18.36 3.59 9.47
N SER A 116 -17.96 3.20 10.69
CA SER A 116 -16.55 3.01 11.04
C SER A 116 -15.90 1.82 10.31
N LYS A 117 -16.70 1.02 9.59
CA LYS A 117 -16.23 -0.04 8.70
C LYS A 117 -16.06 0.39 7.25
N ILE A 118 -16.48 1.59 6.87
CA ILE A 118 -16.40 2.07 5.49
C ILE A 118 -15.07 2.78 5.28
N VAL A 119 -14.26 2.28 4.35
CA VAL A 119 -12.94 2.84 4.02
C VAL A 119 -13.00 3.56 2.68
N VAL A 120 -12.54 4.81 2.64
CA VAL A 120 -12.61 5.69 1.46
C VAL A 120 -11.43 5.45 0.51
N GLY A 121 -11.71 5.40 -0.79
CA GLY A 121 -10.72 5.17 -1.84
C GLY A 121 -9.90 6.41 -2.22
N VAL A 122 -8.61 6.18 -2.48
CA VAL A 122 -7.62 7.13 -2.99
C VAL A 122 -7.03 6.60 -4.29
N ALA A 123 -6.91 7.48 -5.30
CA ALA A 123 -6.47 7.12 -6.66
C ALA A 123 -5.18 7.86 -7.06
N PRO A 124 -3.99 7.34 -6.72
CA PRO A 124 -2.69 7.81 -7.25
C PRO A 124 -2.49 7.43 -8.72
N TYR A 125 -3.52 7.58 -9.56
CA TYR A 125 -3.46 7.35 -11.00
C TYR A 125 -4.43 8.28 -11.69
N THR A 126 -4.13 8.59 -12.95
CA THR A 126 -4.97 9.49 -13.73
C THR A 126 -6.13 8.75 -14.39
N ARG A 127 -7.24 9.45 -14.55
CA ARG A 127 -8.11 9.27 -15.71
C ARG A 127 -8.01 10.51 -16.57
N GLY A 128 -7.89 10.30 -17.88
CA GLY A 128 -7.57 11.38 -18.80
C GLY A 128 -8.37 11.36 -20.10
N TRP A 129 -8.46 12.54 -20.69
CA TRP A 129 -9.12 12.84 -21.94
C TRP A 129 -8.15 13.56 -22.88
N LYS A 130 -8.44 13.46 -24.18
CA LYS A 130 -7.81 14.24 -25.23
C LYS A 130 -8.88 15.07 -25.94
N GLU A 131 -8.42 16.08 -26.69
CA GLU A 131 -9.29 16.91 -27.52
C GLU A 131 -10.40 17.61 -26.72
N VAL A 132 -10.07 18.07 -25.52
CA VAL A 132 -11.02 18.80 -24.67
C VAL A 132 -11.46 20.09 -25.34
N LYS A 133 -12.76 20.21 -25.59
CA LYS A 133 -13.38 21.38 -26.24
C LYS A 133 -13.64 22.46 -25.20
N LYS A 134 -12.63 23.28 -24.92
CA LYS A 134 -12.67 24.30 -23.86
C LYS A 134 -13.96 25.16 -23.83
N ASP A 135 -14.50 25.51 -24.99
CA ASP A 135 -15.67 26.41 -25.12
C ASP A 135 -16.99 25.74 -24.71
N THR A 136 -16.96 24.43 -24.44
CA THR A 136 -18.09 23.65 -23.91
C THR A 136 -18.00 23.39 -22.40
N GLY A 137 -16.95 23.89 -21.74
CA GLY A 137 -16.77 23.75 -20.29
C GLY A 137 -17.92 24.37 -19.52
N ARG A 138 -18.43 23.63 -18.53
CA ARG A 138 -19.63 24.01 -17.76
C ARG A 138 -19.29 24.69 -16.42
N ASP A 139 -18.01 24.71 -16.04
CA ASP A 139 -17.54 25.47 -14.88
C ASP A 139 -16.64 26.65 -15.31
N PRO A 140 -17.11 27.91 -15.20
CA PRO A 140 -16.33 29.08 -15.59
C PRO A 140 -15.12 29.35 -14.68
N LYS A 141 -15.07 28.76 -13.47
CA LYS A 141 -13.95 28.92 -12.52
C LYS A 141 -12.85 27.89 -12.73
N ASN A 142 -13.18 26.75 -13.33
CA ASN A 142 -12.29 25.61 -13.51
C ASN A 142 -12.13 25.31 -15.02
N PRO A 143 -11.13 25.91 -15.70
CA PRO A 143 -10.94 25.74 -17.13
C PRO A 143 -10.84 24.27 -17.56
N GLY A 144 -11.57 23.92 -18.62
CA GLY A 144 -11.55 22.57 -19.20
C GLY A 144 -12.28 21.51 -18.38
N LEU A 145 -12.86 21.85 -17.23
CA LEU A 145 -13.69 20.94 -16.44
C LEU A 145 -15.12 20.91 -17.01
N TYR A 146 -15.74 19.72 -17.00
CA TYR A 146 -17.08 19.47 -17.56
C TYR A 146 -17.23 19.86 -19.03
N ALA A 147 -16.12 19.88 -19.77
CA ALA A 147 -16.09 20.15 -21.20
C ALA A 147 -16.22 18.84 -21.99
N ASP A 148 -16.87 18.91 -23.14
CA ASP A 148 -16.96 17.77 -24.06
C ASP A 148 -15.57 17.37 -24.58
N ALA A 149 -15.34 16.05 -24.70
CA ALA A 149 -14.08 15.51 -25.16
C ALA A 149 -14.31 14.23 -25.98
N THR A 150 -13.66 14.14 -27.15
CA THR A 150 -13.95 13.14 -28.19
C THR A 150 -12.87 12.09 -28.40
N GLY A 151 -11.69 12.24 -27.78
CA GLY A 151 -10.57 11.32 -27.98
C GLY A 151 -10.82 9.94 -27.36
N GLU A 152 -10.69 8.87 -28.17
CA GLU A 152 -10.93 7.48 -27.78
C GLU A 152 -10.11 7.05 -26.54
N ASN A 153 -10.84 6.58 -25.52
CA ASN A 153 -10.45 5.67 -24.43
C ASN A 153 -9.28 6.09 -23.52
N GLY A 154 -9.59 7.01 -22.60
CA GLY A 154 -9.19 6.95 -21.20
C GLY A 154 -7.69 6.73 -20.96
N VAL A 155 -6.92 7.82 -20.96
CA VAL A 155 -5.49 7.72 -20.67
C VAL A 155 -5.30 7.55 -19.17
N THR A 156 -4.61 6.47 -18.76
CA THR A 156 -4.33 6.15 -17.36
C THR A 156 -2.82 6.07 -17.16
N TYR A 157 -2.29 6.91 -16.29
CA TYR A 157 -0.88 6.94 -15.89
C TYR A 157 -0.75 6.91 -14.38
N ALA A 158 0.40 6.47 -13.89
CA ALA A 158 0.74 6.57 -12.47
C ALA A 158 0.85 8.04 -12.04
N TYR A 159 0.48 8.36 -10.80
CA TYR A 159 0.77 9.68 -10.24
C TYR A 159 2.28 9.94 -10.17
N GLY A 160 3.09 8.88 -9.98
CA GLY A 160 4.55 8.95 -10.06
C GLY A 160 5.10 9.46 -11.41
N ASP A 161 4.31 9.47 -12.47
CA ASP A 161 4.70 9.98 -13.80
C ASP A 161 4.21 11.42 -14.06
N ILE A 162 3.52 12.06 -13.10
CA ILE A 162 2.78 13.30 -13.35
C ILE A 162 3.67 14.46 -13.83
N ASP A 163 4.87 14.60 -13.29
CA ASP A 163 5.83 15.63 -13.72
C ASP A 163 6.28 15.43 -15.18
N SER A 164 6.44 14.17 -15.61
CA SER A 164 6.75 13.86 -17.01
C SER A 164 5.59 14.26 -17.92
N LEU A 165 4.36 13.99 -17.50
CA LEU A 165 3.15 14.37 -18.25
C LEU A 165 2.97 15.89 -18.31
N ILE A 166 3.23 16.60 -17.22
CA ILE A 166 3.19 18.07 -17.15
C ILE A 166 4.10 18.66 -18.22
N ASN A 167 5.35 18.18 -18.31
CA ASN A 167 6.31 18.64 -19.29
C ASN A 167 5.91 18.25 -20.73
N GLN A 168 5.51 17.00 -20.93
CA GLN A 168 5.17 16.46 -22.25
C GLN A 168 3.98 17.19 -22.89
N TYR A 169 2.94 17.49 -22.10
CA TYR A 169 1.67 18.03 -22.62
C TYR A 169 1.43 19.49 -22.24
N GLN A 170 2.40 20.15 -21.59
CA GLN A 170 2.30 21.52 -21.09
C GLN A 170 1.08 21.69 -20.16
N LEU A 171 0.87 20.73 -19.25
CA LEU A 171 -0.28 20.75 -18.34
C LEU A 171 -0.07 21.80 -17.24
N LYS A 172 -1.16 22.43 -16.83
CA LYS A 172 -1.24 23.21 -15.60
C LYS A 172 -2.05 22.43 -14.57
N LYS A 173 -1.58 22.40 -13.32
CA LYS A 173 -2.35 21.88 -12.18
C LYS A 173 -3.41 22.90 -11.77
N TYR A 174 -4.62 22.42 -11.55
CA TYR A 174 -5.77 23.20 -11.10
C TYR A 174 -6.39 22.54 -9.86
N TRP A 175 -6.91 23.37 -8.96
CA TRP A 175 -7.62 22.98 -7.76
C TRP A 175 -9.08 23.41 -7.86
N ASP A 176 -9.99 22.43 -7.88
CA ASP A 176 -11.41 22.68 -7.69
C ASP A 176 -11.72 22.69 -6.19
N ASP A 177 -11.84 23.90 -5.63
CA ASP A 177 -12.09 24.08 -4.21
C ASP A 177 -13.47 23.60 -3.75
N VAL A 178 -14.45 23.48 -4.66
CA VAL A 178 -15.77 22.97 -4.32
C VAL A 178 -15.72 21.45 -4.21
N ALA A 179 -15.13 20.79 -5.21
CA ALA A 179 -15.00 19.32 -5.22
C ALA A 179 -13.90 18.78 -4.30
N LYS A 180 -13.00 19.67 -3.83
CA LYS A 180 -11.73 19.33 -3.17
C LYS A 180 -10.91 18.34 -4.00
N ALA A 181 -10.77 18.63 -5.28
CA ALA A 181 -10.17 17.74 -6.26
C ALA A 181 -9.15 18.47 -7.14
N ASN A 182 -8.07 17.78 -7.48
CA ASN A 182 -7.08 18.27 -8.42
C ASN A 182 -7.32 17.70 -9.82
N TYR A 183 -6.94 18.51 -10.81
CA TYR A 183 -6.82 18.06 -12.19
C TYR A 183 -5.70 18.82 -12.91
N PHE A 184 -5.28 18.30 -14.04
CA PHE A 184 -4.19 18.80 -14.85
C PHE A 184 -4.72 19.00 -16.26
N TYR A 185 -4.66 20.23 -16.76
CA TYR A 185 -5.23 20.57 -18.05
C TYR A 185 -4.29 21.45 -18.87
N SER A 186 -4.24 21.19 -20.17
CA SER A 186 -3.55 22.01 -21.15
C SER A 186 -4.53 22.45 -22.23
N GLU A 187 -4.78 23.75 -22.28
CA GLU A 187 -5.63 24.35 -23.33
C GLU A 187 -4.99 24.19 -24.72
N SER A 188 -3.65 24.24 -24.81
CA SER A 188 -2.93 24.15 -26.08
C SER A 188 -2.93 22.75 -26.68
N THR A 189 -2.84 21.72 -25.85
CA THR A 189 -2.83 20.32 -26.32
C THR A 189 -4.19 19.64 -26.21
N GLY A 190 -5.13 20.24 -25.48
CA GLY A 190 -6.44 19.65 -25.18
C GLY A 190 -6.34 18.41 -24.28
N MET A 191 -5.21 18.20 -23.59
CA MET A 191 -5.01 17.09 -22.66
C MET A 191 -5.54 17.43 -21.28
N PHE A 192 -6.29 16.50 -20.68
CA PHE A 192 -6.84 16.62 -19.32
C PHE A 192 -6.58 15.34 -18.54
N PHE A 193 -6.18 15.46 -17.29
CA PHE A 193 -6.00 14.34 -16.36
C PHE A 193 -6.55 14.71 -14.98
N THR A 194 -7.17 13.76 -14.29
CA THR A 194 -7.58 13.91 -12.87
C THR A 194 -7.13 12.69 -12.07
N CYS A 195 -6.61 12.94 -10.88
CA CYS A 195 -6.18 11.94 -9.92
C CYS A 195 -6.24 12.54 -8.51
N ASP A 196 -6.01 11.72 -7.50
CA ASP A 196 -5.67 12.25 -6.19
C ASP A 196 -4.25 12.82 -6.17
N THR A 197 -4.05 13.90 -5.43
CA THR A 197 -2.75 14.45 -5.05
C THR A 197 -2.69 14.58 -3.53
N GLU A 198 -1.57 15.02 -2.97
CA GLU A 198 -1.43 15.26 -1.54
C GLU A 198 -2.53 16.19 -1.00
N GLU A 199 -2.88 17.27 -1.72
CA GLU A 199 -3.93 18.19 -1.27
C GLU A 199 -5.32 17.54 -1.18
N SER A 200 -5.75 16.76 -2.18
CA SER A 200 -7.07 16.10 -2.13
C SER A 200 -7.11 14.95 -1.12
N VAL A 201 -5.99 14.23 -0.95
CA VAL A 201 -5.87 13.15 0.04
C VAL A 201 -5.93 13.69 1.46
N ALA A 202 -5.31 14.85 1.72
CA ALA A 202 -5.41 15.51 3.01
C ALA A 202 -6.87 15.88 3.35
N GLU A 203 -7.64 16.39 2.38
CA GLU A 203 -9.07 16.67 2.56
C GLU A 203 -9.90 15.39 2.78
N LYS A 204 -9.61 14.31 2.06
CA LYS A 204 -10.25 13.00 2.31
C LYS A 204 -9.97 12.48 3.72
N GLY A 205 -8.74 12.62 4.22
CA GLY A 205 -8.41 12.23 5.58
C GLY A 205 -9.15 13.05 6.65
N LYS A 206 -9.31 14.37 6.42
CA LYS A 206 -10.17 15.21 7.29
C LYS A 206 -11.62 14.71 7.26
N TYR A 207 -12.16 14.47 6.07
CA TYR A 207 -13.53 13.99 5.89
C TYR A 207 -13.76 12.65 6.60
N VAL A 208 -12.85 11.68 6.45
CA VAL A 208 -12.90 10.39 7.13
C VAL A 208 -12.98 10.57 8.64
N ARG A 209 -12.18 11.47 9.21
CA ARG A 209 -12.19 11.75 10.66
C ARG A 209 -13.48 12.45 11.10
N GLU A 210 -13.96 13.43 10.33
CA GLU A 210 -15.18 14.20 10.63
C GLU A 210 -16.44 13.33 10.55
N LYS A 211 -16.47 12.36 9.62
CA LYS A 211 -17.58 11.43 9.41
C LYS A 211 -17.46 10.12 10.19
N HIS A 212 -16.41 9.95 10.99
CA HIS A 212 -16.13 8.72 11.74
C HIS A 212 -16.08 7.46 10.86
N LEU A 213 -15.49 7.58 9.67
CA LEU A 213 -15.31 6.47 8.73
C LEU A 213 -14.07 5.64 9.09
N GLY A 214 -13.96 4.44 8.52
CA GLY A 214 -12.95 3.44 8.88
C GLY A 214 -11.51 3.73 8.43
N GLY A 215 -11.30 4.62 7.46
CA GLY A 215 -9.96 4.97 7.01
C GLY A 215 -9.86 5.30 5.53
N LEU A 216 -8.64 5.17 4.99
CA LEU A 216 -8.33 5.35 3.58
C LEU A 216 -7.68 4.08 3.00
N ILE A 217 -8.01 3.73 1.76
CA ILE A 217 -7.35 2.70 0.96
C ILE A 217 -6.89 3.30 -0.37
N SER A 218 -5.74 2.88 -0.88
CA SER A 218 -5.18 3.37 -2.15
C SER A 218 -5.10 2.28 -3.21
N TRP A 219 -5.53 2.59 -4.43
CA TRP A 219 -5.33 1.74 -5.61
C TRP A 219 -4.40 2.44 -6.61
N MET A 220 -3.21 1.95 -6.93
CA MET A 220 -2.47 0.89 -6.25
C MET A 220 -1.08 1.40 -5.87
N ALA A 221 -0.47 0.79 -4.85
CA ALA A 221 0.76 1.28 -4.23
C ALA A 221 1.90 1.57 -5.24
N SER A 222 2.04 0.77 -6.30
CA SER A 222 3.08 0.97 -7.32
C SER A 222 2.93 2.26 -8.14
N LEU A 223 1.79 2.93 -8.07
CA LEU A 223 1.50 4.17 -8.82
C LEU A 223 1.89 5.43 -8.01
N ASP A 224 2.31 5.25 -6.75
CA ASP A 224 2.82 6.28 -5.83
C ASP A 224 4.32 6.07 -5.59
N SER A 225 5.14 6.25 -6.63
CA SER A 225 6.57 5.89 -6.62
C SER A 225 7.40 6.65 -5.58
N THR A 226 6.96 7.85 -5.16
CA THR A 226 7.61 8.68 -4.14
C THR A 226 7.05 8.43 -2.73
N ASN A 227 6.03 7.57 -2.59
CA ASN A 227 5.25 7.34 -1.38
C ASN A 227 4.57 8.61 -0.83
N SER A 228 4.41 9.68 -1.61
CA SER A 228 3.90 10.96 -1.12
C SER A 228 2.40 10.88 -0.80
N ILE A 229 1.63 10.14 -1.61
CA ILE A 229 0.21 9.89 -1.34
C ILE A 229 0.04 9.04 -0.10
N THR A 230 0.81 7.95 0.01
CA THR A 230 0.81 7.03 1.16
C THR A 230 1.18 7.77 2.45
N LYS A 231 2.20 8.63 2.41
CA LYS A 231 2.59 9.49 3.53
C LYS A 231 1.46 10.44 3.92
N THR A 232 0.81 11.07 2.95
CA THR A 232 -0.29 12.01 3.20
C THR A 232 -1.52 11.32 3.78
N MET A 233 -1.84 10.09 3.36
CA MET A 233 -2.88 9.27 3.99
C MET A 233 -2.56 9.05 5.48
N LYS A 234 -1.31 8.66 5.81
CA LYS A 234 -0.88 8.46 7.19
C LYS A 234 -1.00 9.75 8.00
N GLU A 235 -0.48 10.85 7.49
CA GLU A 235 -0.42 12.13 8.22
C GLU A 235 -1.81 12.74 8.40
N SER A 236 -2.70 12.61 7.43
CA SER A 236 -4.07 13.13 7.53
C SER A 236 -4.94 12.37 8.53
N LEU A 237 -4.70 11.06 8.71
CA LEU A 237 -5.43 10.23 9.69
C LEU A 237 -4.80 10.26 11.08
N TYR A 238 -3.47 10.17 11.18
CA TYR A 238 -2.74 9.92 12.43
C TYR A 238 -1.72 11.02 12.80
N GLY A 239 -1.59 12.07 11.99
CA GLY A 239 -0.61 13.13 12.23
C GLY A 239 0.82 12.59 12.33
N SER A 240 1.56 13.02 13.34
CA SER A 240 2.93 12.56 13.63
C SER A 240 2.99 11.28 14.46
N GLU A 241 1.86 10.70 14.87
CA GLU A 241 1.84 9.51 15.72
C GLU A 241 2.50 8.31 15.02
N ALA A 242 3.22 7.50 15.81
CA ALA A 242 3.81 6.27 15.30
C ALA A 242 2.70 5.24 15.06
N LEU A 243 2.73 4.60 13.89
CA LEU A 243 1.82 3.49 13.61
C LEU A 243 2.15 2.29 14.52
N PRO A 244 1.14 1.49 14.91
CA PRO A 244 1.38 0.26 15.64
C PRO A 244 2.38 -0.63 14.90
N LYS A 245 3.38 -1.14 15.63
CA LYS A 245 4.31 -2.12 15.08
C LYS A 245 3.57 -3.42 14.81
N GLN A 246 3.58 -3.86 13.55
CA GLN A 246 3.03 -5.15 13.16
C GLN A 246 4.14 -6.19 13.13
N ASN A 247 3.88 -7.35 13.73
CA ASN A 247 4.79 -8.49 13.62
C ASN A 247 4.53 -9.18 12.28
N ILE A 248 5.43 -8.98 11.33
CA ILE A 248 5.40 -9.73 10.07
C ILE A 248 5.80 -11.18 10.36
N ILE A 249 4.82 -12.08 10.36
CA ILE A 249 5.07 -13.52 10.46
C ILE A 249 5.32 -14.04 9.06
N ILE A 250 6.56 -14.38 8.78
CA ILE A 250 6.93 -15.07 7.54
C ILE A 250 6.89 -16.56 7.83
N PRO A 251 6.27 -17.39 6.95
CA PRO A 251 6.33 -18.83 7.08
C PRO A 251 7.78 -19.29 7.32
N GLY A 252 7.97 -20.16 8.32
CA GLY A 252 9.27 -20.76 8.54
C GLY A 252 9.65 -21.57 7.30
N ASN A 253 10.87 -21.37 6.78
CA ASN A 253 11.39 -22.22 5.72
C ASN A 253 12.06 -23.45 6.32
N ASP A 254 11.22 -24.29 6.92
CA ASP A 254 11.57 -25.52 7.63
C ASP A 254 12.13 -26.62 6.70
N GLY A 255 11.75 -26.60 5.43
CA GLY A 255 12.29 -27.48 4.39
C GLY A 255 13.60 -27.00 3.75
N VAL A 256 14.62 -26.65 4.55
CA VAL A 256 15.95 -26.29 4.02
C VAL A 256 17.05 -27.09 4.71
N GLU A 257 17.93 -27.70 3.91
CA GLU A 257 19.12 -28.40 4.38
C GLU A 257 20.37 -27.71 3.83
N THR A 258 21.38 -27.50 4.67
CA THR A 258 22.67 -26.96 4.23
C THR A 258 23.79 -27.94 4.52
N THR A 259 24.57 -28.27 3.48
CA THR A 259 25.77 -29.09 3.60
C THR A 259 27.01 -28.23 3.42
N VAL A 260 28.07 -28.53 4.17
CA VAL A 260 29.36 -27.84 4.09
C VAL A 260 30.45 -28.88 3.99
N THR A 261 31.28 -28.78 2.95
CA THR A 261 32.51 -29.56 2.81
C THR A 261 33.70 -28.64 2.66
N ALA A 262 34.89 -29.13 3.02
CA ALA A 262 36.13 -28.38 2.91
C ALA A 262 37.21 -29.26 2.30
N SER A 263 38.00 -28.70 1.39
CA SER A 263 39.14 -29.36 0.75
C SER A 263 40.18 -28.33 0.34
N GLY A 264 41.42 -28.49 0.81
CA GLY A 264 42.48 -27.51 0.58
C GLY A 264 42.11 -26.15 1.18
N ASP A 265 42.12 -25.10 0.37
CA ASP A 265 41.70 -23.74 0.74
C ASP A 265 40.20 -23.48 0.52
N THR A 266 39.45 -24.49 0.06
CA THR A 266 38.12 -24.30 -0.51
C THR A 266 37.03 -24.88 0.40
N TYR A 267 35.99 -24.08 0.63
CA TYR A 267 34.70 -24.48 1.17
C TYR A 267 33.70 -24.70 0.03
N THR A 268 32.93 -25.79 0.07
CA THR A 268 31.75 -25.98 -0.77
C THR A 268 30.52 -26.04 0.12
N ILE A 269 29.62 -25.06 -0.01
CA ILE A 269 28.39 -24.94 0.77
C ILE A 269 27.22 -25.18 -0.17
N THR A 270 26.34 -26.12 0.12
CA THR A 270 25.13 -26.35 -0.67
C THR A 270 23.89 -26.15 0.17
N VAL A 271 23.04 -25.20 -0.22
CA VAL A 271 21.70 -24.99 0.34
C VAL A 271 20.70 -25.70 -0.55
N LYS A 272 19.94 -26.63 0.02
CA LYS A 272 18.93 -27.42 -0.68
C LYS A 272 17.56 -27.12 -0.10
N ASN A 273 16.60 -26.83 -0.98
CA ASN A 273 15.20 -26.80 -0.61
C ASN A 273 14.68 -28.25 -0.58
N THR A 274 14.42 -28.78 0.62
CA THR A 274 13.98 -30.16 0.85
C THR A 274 12.46 -30.30 0.86
N ASN A 275 11.71 -29.21 0.67
CA ASN A 275 10.26 -29.28 0.54
C ASN A 275 9.82 -30.26 -0.57
N PRO A 276 8.69 -30.98 -0.38
CA PRO A 276 8.14 -31.84 -1.42
C PRO A 276 7.84 -31.04 -2.69
N LYS A 277 8.18 -31.61 -3.85
CA LYS A 277 7.82 -31.05 -5.14
C LYS A 277 6.31 -30.89 -5.26
N ILE A 278 5.88 -29.74 -5.75
CA ILE A 278 4.48 -29.47 -6.05
C ILE A 278 4.18 -29.80 -7.50
N THR A 279 3.14 -30.60 -7.72
CA THR A 279 2.63 -30.84 -9.07
C THR A 279 1.79 -29.65 -9.50
N MET A 280 2.33 -28.88 -10.43
CA MET A 280 1.63 -27.71 -10.96
C MET A 280 0.49 -28.11 -11.91
N PRO A 281 -0.60 -27.33 -11.95
CA PRO A 281 -1.67 -27.47 -12.92
C PRO A 281 -1.12 -27.50 -14.35
N GLY A 282 -1.33 -28.60 -15.07
CA GLY A 282 -0.67 -28.86 -16.37
C GLY A 282 -1.34 -28.19 -17.57
N GLY A 283 -2.47 -27.50 -17.40
CA GLY A 283 -3.24 -26.96 -18.51
C GLY A 283 -3.84 -25.58 -18.22
N ALA A 284 -3.97 -24.75 -19.26
CA ALA A 284 -4.53 -23.40 -19.17
C ALA A 284 -5.99 -23.31 -18.66
N LYS A 285 -6.65 -24.45 -18.44
CA LYS A 285 -8.01 -24.56 -17.89
C LYS A 285 -8.08 -25.10 -16.47
N ASP A 286 -6.96 -25.54 -15.91
CA ASP A 286 -6.91 -26.00 -14.52
C ASP A 286 -6.77 -24.77 -13.61
N ILE A 287 -7.88 -24.40 -12.98
CA ILE A 287 -8.04 -23.22 -12.13
C ILE A 287 -7.67 -23.49 -10.67
N SER A 288 -7.01 -24.62 -10.39
CA SER A 288 -6.59 -24.98 -9.03
C SER A 288 -5.57 -23.96 -8.52
N VAL A 289 -6.01 -23.11 -7.59
CA VAL A 289 -5.17 -22.08 -6.95
C VAL A 289 -4.28 -22.64 -5.85
N MET A 290 -4.69 -23.74 -5.21
CA MET A 290 -3.97 -24.33 -4.08
C MET A 290 -2.55 -24.80 -4.43
N PRO A 291 -2.30 -25.52 -5.55
CA PRO A 291 -0.94 -25.87 -5.94
C PRO A 291 -0.04 -24.65 -6.14
N TRP A 292 -0.57 -23.54 -6.68
CA TRP A 292 0.20 -22.31 -6.81
C TRP A 292 0.56 -21.73 -5.44
N ALA A 293 -0.43 -21.62 -4.53
CA ALA A 293 -0.18 -21.14 -3.17
C ALA A 293 0.86 -22.00 -2.43
N GLU A 294 0.76 -23.33 -2.56
CA GLU A 294 1.74 -24.25 -1.97
C GLU A 294 3.13 -24.12 -2.61
N TYR A 295 3.21 -24.00 -3.93
CA TYR A 295 4.48 -23.82 -4.63
C TYR A 295 5.15 -22.53 -4.19
N PHE A 296 4.42 -21.41 -4.11
CA PHE A 296 4.96 -20.15 -3.59
C PHE A 296 5.41 -20.29 -2.14
N GLY A 297 4.58 -20.89 -1.27
CA GLY A 297 4.90 -21.08 0.15
C GLY A 297 6.11 -22.00 0.40
N LYS A 298 6.42 -22.89 -0.54
CA LYS A 298 7.56 -23.84 -0.45
C LYS A 298 8.79 -23.39 -1.23
N THR A 299 8.74 -22.24 -1.92
CA THR A 299 9.85 -21.74 -2.76
C THR A 299 10.61 -20.63 -2.03
N LEU A 300 11.94 -20.73 -1.95
CA LEU A 300 12.74 -19.63 -1.39
C LEU A 300 12.82 -18.49 -2.40
N SER A 301 12.53 -17.26 -1.97
CA SER A 301 12.60 -16.07 -2.83
C SER A 301 13.91 -15.30 -2.60
N TYR A 302 14.64 -15.01 -3.68
CA TYR A 302 15.93 -14.32 -3.69
C TYR A 302 16.86 -14.74 -2.53
N PRO A 303 17.18 -16.04 -2.39
CA PRO A 303 17.99 -16.54 -1.30
C PRO A 303 19.43 -15.99 -1.34
N SER A 304 19.93 -15.58 -0.18
CA SER A 304 21.34 -15.30 0.07
C SER A 304 21.76 -15.96 1.38
N ILE A 305 23.05 -16.13 1.60
CA ILE A 305 23.57 -16.70 2.86
C ILE A 305 24.54 -15.74 3.55
N ALA A 306 24.51 -15.71 4.87
CA ALA A 306 25.52 -15.09 5.70
C ALA A 306 26.25 -16.13 6.53
N ILE A 307 27.57 -16.11 6.45
CA ILE A 307 28.46 -17.12 7.01
C ILE A 307 29.27 -16.45 8.12
N GLU A 308 29.14 -17.00 9.32
CA GLU A 308 29.95 -16.62 10.48
C GLU A 308 31.01 -17.71 10.71
N THR A 309 32.26 -17.29 10.89
CA THR A 309 33.39 -18.19 11.15
C THR A 309 33.86 -18.06 12.60
N GLN A 310 34.39 -19.14 13.19
CA GLN A 310 34.87 -19.12 14.57
C GLN A 310 36.09 -18.22 14.76
N ASN A 311 36.97 -18.18 13.76
CA ASN A 311 38.21 -17.41 13.78
C ASN A 311 38.08 -15.99 13.19
N GLY A 312 36.84 -15.56 12.87
CA GLY A 312 36.55 -14.25 12.27
C GLY A 312 37.15 -14.02 10.88
N GLU A 313 37.51 -15.08 10.14
CA GLU A 313 37.90 -14.91 8.74
C GLU A 313 36.69 -14.59 7.87
N THR A 314 36.92 -13.72 6.87
CA THR A 314 36.01 -13.54 5.75
C THR A 314 36.42 -14.46 4.60
N LEU A 315 35.44 -15.07 3.94
CA LEU A 315 35.67 -15.93 2.79
C LEU A 315 35.63 -15.11 1.50
N SER A 316 36.35 -15.56 0.49
CA SER A 316 36.38 -14.94 -0.83
C SER A 316 35.98 -15.94 -1.90
N GLY A 317 35.75 -15.50 -3.13
CA GLY A 317 35.41 -16.40 -4.22
C GLY A 317 35.04 -15.60 -5.46
N ASP A 318 34.99 -16.29 -6.59
CA ASP A 318 34.42 -15.73 -7.80
C ASP A 318 33.09 -16.43 -8.06
N TRP A 319 31.99 -15.68 -7.94
CA TRP A 319 30.73 -16.13 -8.49
C TRP A 319 30.67 -15.68 -9.94
N SER A 320 31.24 -16.50 -10.82
CA SER A 320 31.45 -16.26 -12.25
C SER A 320 30.18 -16.00 -13.08
N ALA A 321 28.99 -16.08 -12.45
CA ALA A 321 27.69 -15.84 -13.06
C ALA A 321 27.04 -14.49 -12.65
N GLY A 322 27.76 -13.57 -12.00
CA GLY A 322 27.26 -12.21 -11.69
C GLY A 322 26.59 -12.04 -10.32
N GLY A 323 27.06 -12.79 -9.32
CA GLY A 323 26.66 -12.68 -7.91
C GLY A 323 27.66 -11.82 -7.14
N THR A 324 27.38 -11.53 -5.87
CA THR A 324 28.26 -10.73 -5.01
C THR A 324 28.66 -11.48 -3.75
N ILE A 325 29.90 -11.25 -3.30
CA ILE A 325 30.39 -11.67 -2.00
C ILE A 325 30.82 -10.40 -1.26
N THR A 326 30.16 -10.10 -0.15
CA THR A 326 30.39 -8.91 0.67
C THR A 326 30.68 -9.30 2.12
N SER A 327 31.11 -8.32 2.92
CA SER A 327 31.25 -8.48 4.38
C SER A 327 30.26 -7.57 5.07
N GLU A 328 29.46 -8.11 5.99
CA GLU A 328 28.50 -7.38 6.81
C GLU A 328 28.69 -7.83 8.26
N ASP A 329 29.03 -6.90 9.15
CA ASP A 329 29.26 -7.16 10.59
C ASP A 329 30.23 -8.33 10.86
N GLY A 330 31.27 -8.45 10.03
CA GLY A 330 32.27 -9.52 10.12
C GLY A 330 31.81 -10.87 9.57
N LYS A 331 30.59 -10.99 9.04
CA LYS A 331 30.06 -12.18 8.35
C LYS A 331 30.30 -12.06 6.86
N THR A 332 30.60 -13.18 6.21
CA THR A 332 30.66 -13.23 4.73
C THR A 332 29.27 -13.42 4.17
N VAL A 333 28.81 -12.50 3.33
CA VAL A 333 27.48 -12.55 2.71
C VAL A 333 27.62 -12.90 1.24
N VAL A 334 26.95 -13.97 0.82
CA VAL A 334 26.95 -14.46 -0.56
C VAL A 334 25.57 -14.27 -1.15
N THR A 335 25.49 -13.41 -2.17
CA THR A 335 24.26 -13.16 -2.93
C THR A 335 24.41 -13.70 -4.34
N PRO A 336 23.69 -14.77 -4.71
CA PRO A 336 23.75 -15.30 -6.06
C PRO A 336 23.10 -14.35 -7.10
N PRO A 337 23.40 -14.51 -8.40
CA PRO A 337 22.92 -13.65 -9.48
C PRO A 337 21.43 -13.84 -9.68
N GLU A 338 20.75 -12.75 -9.95
CA GLU A 338 19.30 -12.78 -10.10
C GLU A 338 18.84 -13.76 -11.18
N TRP A 339 19.45 -13.77 -12.36
CA TRP A 339 18.98 -14.59 -13.48
C TRP A 339 18.96 -16.09 -13.20
N SER A 340 19.78 -16.57 -12.26
CA SER A 340 19.88 -17.99 -11.89
C SER A 340 19.34 -18.31 -10.49
N SER A 341 18.95 -17.30 -9.70
CA SER A 341 18.60 -17.51 -8.29
C SER A 341 17.44 -16.65 -7.78
N LYS A 342 16.56 -16.14 -8.67
CA LYS A 342 15.32 -15.47 -8.21
C LYS A 342 14.51 -16.35 -7.27
N THR A 343 14.50 -17.65 -7.53
CA THR A 343 13.80 -18.65 -6.74
C THR A 343 14.69 -19.87 -6.49
N LEU A 344 14.53 -20.51 -5.32
CA LEU A 344 14.97 -21.87 -5.07
C LEU A 344 13.75 -22.76 -4.86
N GLU A 345 13.33 -23.43 -5.93
CA GLU A 345 12.14 -24.28 -5.95
C GLU A 345 12.30 -25.53 -5.07
N PRO A 346 11.17 -26.16 -4.65
CA PRO A 346 11.19 -27.46 -3.97
C PRO A 346 12.04 -28.51 -4.70
N GLY A 347 13.01 -29.08 -3.98
CA GLY A 347 13.95 -30.08 -4.48
C GLY A 347 15.18 -29.53 -5.21
N ALA A 348 15.27 -28.23 -5.46
CA ALA A 348 16.43 -27.60 -6.08
C ALA A 348 17.53 -27.28 -5.05
N SER A 349 18.74 -26.93 -5.54
CA SER A 349 19.89 -26.61 -4.70
C SER A 349 20.71 -25.44 -5.26
N LEU A 350 21.32 -24.68 -4.37
CA LEU A 350 22.32 -23.65 -4.66
C LEU A 350 23.62 -24.03 -3.98
N THR A 351 24.69 -24.14 -4.77
CA THR A 351 26.02 -24.51 -4.29
C THR A 351 26.98 -23.34 -4.44
N PHE A 352 27.65 -22.98 -3.36
CA PHE A 352 28.62 -21.90 -3.24
C PHE A 352 30.02 -22.47 -3.03
N THR A 353 30.97 -22.06 -3.86
CA THR A 353 32.39 -22.40 -3.72
C THR A 353 33.15 -21.16 -3.24
N LEU A 354 33.70 -21.24 -2.04
CA LEU A 354 34.37 -20.12 -1.37
C LEU A 354 35.79 -20.52 -0.96
N LYS A 355 36.68 -19.56 -0.83
CA LYS A 355 38.05 -19.71 -0.39
C LYS A 355 38.24 -19.14 1.00
N SER A 356 38.94 -19.89 1.85
CA SER A 356 39.43 -19.41 3.14
C SER A 356 40.37 -18.23 2.94
N GLY A 357 40.22 -17.20 3.78
CA GLY A 357 41.14 -16.07 3.83
C GLY A 357 42.41 -16.38 4.63
N LYS A 358 42.42 -17.47 5.41
CA LYS A 358 43.51 -17.83 6.34
C LYS A 358 44.21 -19.16 6.01
N GLY A 359 43.99 -19.72 4.82
CA GLY A 359 44.71 -20.91 4.35
C GLY A 359 43.80 -22.14 4.21
N THR A 360 44.00 -23.17 5.03
CA THR A 360 43.26 -24.44 4.91
C THR A 360 41.84 -24.31 5.43
N ALA A 361 40.86 -24.59 4.56
CA ALA A 361 39.45 -24.62 4.90
C ALA A 361 39.15 -25.80 5.84
N SER A 362 38.30 -25.56 6.84
CA SER A 362 37.83 -26.58 7.78
C SER A 362 36.38 -26.36 8.12
N THR A 363 35.54 -27.38 7.96
CA THR A 363 34.11 -27.29 8.32
C THR A 363 33.91 -26.88 9.78
N GLY A 364 34.82 -27.27 10.68
CA GLY A 364 34.81 -26.85 12.08
C GLY A 364 35.02 -25.35 12.29
N ASN A 365 35.56 -24.61 11.31
CA ASN A 365 35.68 -23.16 11.39
C ASN A 365 34.35 -22.44 11.05
N ILE A 366 33.38 -23.11 10.43
CA ILE A 366 32.08 -22.50 10.18
C ILE A 366 31.27 -22.53 11.47
N LYS A 367 31.08 -21.37 12.10
CA LYS A 367 30.27 -21.22 13.31
C LYS A 367 28.79 -21.35 12.98
N GLY A 368 28.34 -20.71 11.91
CA GLY A 368 26.96 -20.82 11.45
C GLY A 368 26.72 -20.23 10.08
N ILE A 369 25.65 -20.69 9.43
CA ILE A 369 25.17 -20.16 8.15
C ILE A 369 23.71 -19.76 8.32
N VAL A 370 23.40 -18.51 8.01
CA VAL A 370 22.07 -17.95 8.04
C VAL A 370 21.58 -17.76 6.61
N LEU A 371 20.50 -18.45 6.25
CA LEU A 371 19.75 -18.20 5.02
C LEU A 371 18.94 -16.91 5.19
N ARG A 372 18.97 -16.06 4.17
CA ARG A 372 18.24 -14.80 4.09
C ARG A 372 17.39 -14.78 2.82
N GLN A 373 16.25 -14.09 2.87
CA GLN A 373 15.35 -13.93 1.72
C GLN A 373 14.94 -12.47 1.52
N ARG A 374 14.61 -12.14 0.27
CA ARG A 374 14.04 -10.85 -0.14
C ARG A 374 12.82 -11.11 -1.03
N ALA A 375 11.85 -10.19 -1.05
CA ALA A 375 10.71 -10.29 -1.98
C ALA A 375 11.15 -9.97 -3.42
N VAL A 376 12.06 -9.02 -3.56
CA VAL A 376 12.55 -8.49 -4.84
C VAL A 376 14.04 -8.24 -4.74
N SER A 377 14.69 -8.15 -5.90
CA SER A 377 16.10 -7.74 -5.94
C SER A 377 16.28 -6.34 -5.35
N GLY A 378 17.23 -6.20 -4.43
CA GLY A 378 17.51 -4.94 -3.72
C GLY A 378 16.49 -4.56 -2.63
N GLY A 379 15.38 -5.29 -2.47
CA GLY A 379 14.43 -5.07 -1.37
C GLY A 379 14.99 -5.52 -0.02
N GLU A 380 14.39 -5.16 1.11
CA GLU A 380 14.93 -5.51 2.44
C GLU A 380 14.94 -7.03 2.73
N ILE A 381 15.74 -7.44 3.73
CA ILE A 381 15.71 -8.83 4.22
C ILE A 381 14.38 -9.08 4.90
N LEU A 382 13.57 -9.92 4.27
CA LEU A 382 12.27 -10.30 4.81
C LEU A 382 12.44 -11.25 5.99
N SER A 383 13.18 -12.34 5.80
CA SER A 383 13.36 -13.38 6.82
C SER A 383 14.80 -13.84 6.91
N THR A 384 15.19 -14.30 8.11
CA THR A 384 16.44 -15.03 8.32
C THR A 384 16.18 -16.37 9.02
N ASN A 385 16.91 -17.41 8.63
CA ASN A 385 16.84 -18.74 9.24
C ASN A 385 18.26 -19.30 9.41
N LEU A 386 18.60 -19.80 10.60
CA LEU A 386 19.85 -20.56 10.79
C LEU A 386 19.69 -21.92 10.11
N VAL A 387 20.57 -22.22 9.15
CA VAL A 387 20.48 -23.45 8.34
C VAL A 387 21.70 -24.36 8.49
N TYR A 388 22.72 -23.93 9.24
CA TYR A 388 23.90 -24.74 9.59
C TYR A 388 24.58 -24.21 10.85
N GLY A 389 25.15 -25.12 11.67
CA GLY A 389 25.98 -24.78 12.82
C GLY A 389 25.21 -24.20 14.02
N ASN A 390 25.91 -23.47 14.88
CA ASN A 390 25.42 -22.91 16.15
C ASN A 390 25.43 -21.36 16.13
N GLY A 391 25.14 -20.76 14.97
CA GLY A 391 25.02 -19.30 14.83
C GLY A 391 23.76 -18.74 15.49
N VAL A 392 23.71 -17.42 15.69
CA VAL A 392 22.48 -16.76 16.14
C VAL A 392 21.64 -16.44 14.90
N SER A 393 20.46 -17.05 14.76
CA SER A 393 19.41 -16.50 13.89
C SER A 393 18.82 -15.27 14.58
N GLU A 394 18.72 -14.15 13.88
CA GLU A 394 18.03 -12.95 14.40
C GLU A 394 16.49 -13.12 14.42
N GLY A 395 16.00 -14.36 14.24
CA GLY A 395 14.59 -14.67 14.02
C GLY A 395 14.12 -14.16 12.67
N THR A 396 12.86 -14.40 12.34
CA THR A 396 12.13 -13.54 11.41
C THR A 396 12.48 -12.12 11.79
N THR A 397 13.04 -11.33 10.88
CA THR A 397 13.33 -9.94 11.17
C THR A 397 12.00 -9.35 11.62
N VAL A 398 11.84 -9.12 12.92
CA VAL A 398 10.88 -8.14 13.39
C VAL A 398 11.43 -6.88 12.75
N GLN A 399 10.85 -6.49 11.62
CA GLN A 399 11.14 -5.21 11.03
C GLN A 399 10.68 -4.16 12.04
N ASN A 400 11.57 -3.84 12.98
CA ASN A 400 11.62 -2.53 13.57
C ASN A 400 12.13 -1.63 12.44
N THR A 401 11.21 -1.14 11.61
CA THR A 401 11.45 -0.07 10.67
C THR A 401 11.80 1.21 11.44
N THR A 402 13.03 1.29 11.91
CA THR A 402 13.70 2.54 12.25
C THR A 402 15.20 2.27 12.20
N LYS A 403 15.86 2.71 11.13
CA LYS A 403 17.15 3.37 11.35
C LYS A 403 16.84 4.56 12.24
N GLU A 404 17.35 4.56 13.47
CA GLU A 404 17.35 5.73 14.33
C GLU A 404 17.98 6.89 13.54
N GLN A 405 17.15 7.81 13.05
CA GLN A 405 17.60 9.19 12.95
C GLN A 405 17.47 9.74 14.36
N ASP A 406 18.60 9.98 15.01
CA ASP A 406 18.70 10.84 16.18
C ASP A 406 18.10 12.21 15.84
N VAL A 407 16.80 12.37 16.10
CA VAL A 407 16.15 13.67 16.14
C VAL A 407 16.26 14.15 17.58
N THR A 408 17.35 14.86 17.85
CA THR A 408 17.57 15.59 19.10
C THR A 408 16.43 16.60 19.29
N THR A 409 15.39 16.20 20.02
CA THR A 409 14.25 17.06 20.32
C THR A 409 14.65 18.01 21.44
N THR A 410 15.09 19.22 21.09
CA THR A 410 15.18 20.30 22.06
C THR A 410 13.76 20.72 22.41
N LYS A 411 13.23 20.26 23.55
CA LYS A 411 11.96 20.73 24.11
C LYS A 411 12.08 22.24 24.41
N LYS A 412 11.50 23.08 23.56
CA LYS A 412 11.19 24.46 23.92
C LYS A 412 9.82 24.47 24.57
N GLN A 413 9.83 24.64 25.89
CA GLN A 413 8.65 24.72 26.74
C GLN A 413 8.04 26.12 26.60
N GLU A 414 7.06 26.30 25.72
CA GLU A 414 6.26 27.53 25.71
C GLU A 414 5.12 27.40 26.73
N THR A 415 5.34 28.08 27.86
CA THR A 415 4.33 28.32 28.89
C THR A 415 3.66 29.66 28.59
N THR A 416 2.43 29.64 28.10
CA THR A 416 1.58 30.84 28.06
C THR A 416 0.88 31.00 29.41
N LYS A 417 1.51 31.78 30.30
CA LYS A 417 0.83 32.42 31.43
C LYS A 417 0.20 33.72 30.93
N ALA A 418 -1.13 33.80 31.01
CA ALA A 418 -1.84 35.06 30.92
C ALA A 418 -1.47 35.94 32.13
N SER A 419 -0.92 37.13 31.87
CA SER A 419 -0.69 38.16 32.87
C SER A 419 -1.63 39.32 32.56
N GLU A 420 -2.66 39.48 33.39
CA GLU A 420 -3.44 40.72 33.48
C GLU A 420 -2.50 41.85 33.90
N THR A 421 -2.47 42.93 33.12
CA THR A 421 -1.83 44.18 33.54
C THR A 421 -2.84 45.29 33.38
N THR A 422 -3.36 45.73 34.52
CA THR A 422 -4.17 46.92 34.73
C THR A 422 -3.45 48.19 34.30
N THR A 423 -4.04 48.96 33.38
CA THR A 423 -3.67 50.35 33.10
C THR A 423 -4.78 51.29 33.58
N LYS A 424 -4.44 52.09 34.61
CA LYS A 424 -5.24 53.20 35.16
C LYS A 424 -5.56 54.24 34.08
N LYS A 425 -6.80 54.71 34.04
CA LYS A 425 -7.24 55.95 33.36
C LYS A 425 -7.67 56.99 34.42
N PRO A 426 -7.44 58.30 34.24
CA PRO A 426 -7.59 59.29 35.30
C PRO A 426 -9.05 59.69 35.55
N GLU A 427 -9.32 60.09 36.80
CA GLU A 427 -10.57 60.69 37.28
C GLU A 427 -10.85 62.05 36.64
N THR A 428 -12.11 62.27 36.26
CA THR A 428 -12.74 63.59 36.24
C THR A 428 -14.16 63.49 36.81
N THR A 429 -14.38 64.26 37.87
CA THR A 429 -15.64 64.46 38.60
C THR A 429 -16.61 65.42 37.92
N LYS A 430 -17.91 65.11 38.05
CA LYS A 430 -19.15 65.95 38.12
C LYS A 430 -20.26 65.33 37.28
N ALA A 431 -21.54 65.32 37.60
CA ALA A 431 -22.41 65.47 38.77
C ALA A 431 -23.79 64.93 38.31
N PRO A 432 -24.75 64.58 39.20
CA PRO A 432 -25.92 63.77 38.84
C PRO A 432 -27.18 64.62 38.60
N GLU A 433 -28.07 64.16 37.71
CA GLU A 433 -29.51 64.50 37.56
C GLU A 433 -30.01 63.87 36.25
N THR A 434 -31.23 63.40 36.02
CA THR A 434 -32.40 62.99 36.81
C THR A 434 -33.26 62.16 35.83
N THR A 435 -34.07 61.26 36.38
CA THR A 435 -35.28 60.65 35.81
C THR A 435 -36.03 61.51 34.77
N THR A 436 -36.42 60.94 33.63
CA THR A 436 -37.78 60.42 33.36
C THR A 436 -37.75 59.44 32.19
#